data_AF-A0A1E5WIH3-F1
#
_entry.id   AF-A0A1E5WIH3-F1
#
_cell.length_a   1.000
_cell.length_b   1.000
_cell.length_c   1.000
_cell.angle_alpha   90.00
_cell.angle_beta   90.00
_cell.angle_gamma   90.00
#
_symmetry.space_group_name_H-M   'P 1'
#
loop_
_entity.id
_entity.type
_entity.pdbx_description
1 polymer ?
#
loop_
_entity_poly.entity_id
_entity_poly.type
_entity_poly.pdbx_seq_one_letter_code
_entity_poly.pdbx_strand_id
1 'polypeptide(L)'
;LCGLTAETGFHATVECSQARNLRQAMRMFWSQPEEQLFKFTGPDWLLLLLDQCSPEQRDLTKLVLWRAWTIHNNITHQSGSTQLDDSVHFLWRRGCSRMW
;
A
#
# COMPACT_ATOMS: atom_id res chain seq x y z
N LEU A 1 -14.98 2.95 6.21
CA LEU A 1 -13.49 3.03 6.32
C LEU A 1 -13.13 3.57 7.69
N CYS A 2 -11.85 3.67 8.08
CA CYS A 2 -11.48 3.75 9.51
C CYS A 2 -12.12 4.92 10.29
N GLY A 3 -12.73 5.89 9.60
CA GLY A 3 -13.63 6.89 10.19
C GLY A 3 -12.88 8.04 10.87
N LEU A 4 -11.55 8.08 10.69
CA LEU A 4 -10.67 9.01 11.38
C LEU A 4 -10.51 10.34 10.64
N THR A 5 -10.54 10.33 9.31
CA THR A 5 -10.35 11.54 8.48
C THR A 5 -11.19 11.45 7.19
N ALA A 6 -11.19 12.53 6.41
CA ALA A 6 -11.91 12.58 5.14
C ALA A 6 -11.36 11.56 4.14
N GLU A 7 -12.25 10.87 3.45
CA GLU A 7 -11.87 9.85 2.47
C GLU A 7 -11.23 10.48 1.23
N THR A 8 -9.94 10.20 1.05
CA THR A 8 -9.12 10.66 -0.07
C THR A 8 -8.28 9.52 -0.59
N GLY A 9 -7.72 9.62 -1.79
CA GLY A 9 -6.79 8.62 -2.31
C GLY A 9 -5.57 8.40 -1.40
N PHE A 10 -5.07 9.47 -0.78
CA PHE A 10 -4.01 9.37 0.24
C PHE A 10 -4.49 8.60 1.47
N HIS A 11 -5.67 8.95 2.00
CA HIS A 11 -6.21 8.23 3.16
C HIS A 11 -6.38 6.74 2.87
N ALA A 12 -7.02 6.44 1.74
CA ALA A 12 -7.35 5.09 1.32
C ALA A 12 -6.13 4.17 1.18
N THR A 13 -5.04 4.71 0.62
CA THR A 13 -3.86 3.92 0.23
C THR A 13 -2.69 4.05 1.18
N VAL A 14 -2.66 5.10 2.00
CA VAL A 14 -1.52 5.42 2.87
C VAL A 14 -1.93 5.52 4.33
N GLU A 15 -2.86 6.41 4.67
CA GLU A 15 -3.11 6.76 6.07
C GLU A 15 -3.98 5.75 6.82
N CYS A 16 -4.97 5.15 6.15
CA CYS A 16 -5.92 4.23 6.75
C CYS A 16 -5.19 3.10 7.49
N SER A 17 -5.71 2.72 8.66
CA SER A 17 -5.13 1.67 9.50
C SER A 17 -4.92 0.35 8.75
N GLN A 18 -5.85 0.00 7.86
CA GLN A 18 -5.70 -1.15 6.98
C GLN A 18 -4.50 -1.03 6.04
N ALA A 19 -4.34 0.13 5.40
CA ALA A 19 -3.24 0.37 4.48
C ALA A 19 -1.89 0.32 5.20
N ARG A 20 -1.82 0.91 6.41
CA ARG A 20 -0.65 0.83 7.31
C ARG A 20 -0.32 -0.61 7.68
N ASN A 21 -1.31 -1.39 8.09
CA ASN A 21 -1.12 -2.80 8.46
C ASN A 21 -0.60 -3.63 7.28
N LEU A 22 -1.12 -3.41 6.07
CA LEU A 22 -0.62 -4.08 4.86
C LEU A 22 0.83 -3.72 4.56
N ARG A 23 1.19 -2.44 4.59
CA ARG A 23 2.60 -2.03 4.40
C ARG A 23 3.50 -2.65 5.44
N GLN A 24 3.13 -2.57 6.72
CA GLN A 24 3.92 -3.12 7.81
C GLN A 24 4.12 -4.63 7.68
N ALA A 25 3.08 -5.38 7.30
CA ALA A 25 3.19 -6.81 7.06
C ALA A 25 4.11 -7.12 5.85
N MET A 26 4.01 -6.34 4.77
CA MET A 26 4.83 -6.55 3.58
C MET A 26 6.31 -6.22 3.79
N ARG A 27 6.65 -5.35 4.75
CA ARG A 27 8.06 -5.07 5.12
C ARG A 27 8.83 -6.31 5.60
N MET A 28 8.14 -7.36 6.06
CA MET A 28 8.79 -8.62 6.43
C MET A 28 9.32 -9.38 5.21
N PHE A 29 8.81 -9.09 4.01
CA PHE A 29 9.13 -9.81 2.78
C PHE A 29 9.85 -8.94 1.75
N TRP A 30 9.53 -7.64 1.70
CA TRP A 30 9.95 -6.71 0.66
C TRP A 30 10.68 -5.51 1.25
N SER A 31 11.73 -5.06 0.56
CA SER A 31 12.33 -3.75 0.84
C SER A 31 11.33 -2.67 0.46
N GLN A 32 10.84 -1.93 1.46
CA GLN A 32 9.94 -0.79 1.28
C GLN A 32 10.62 0.50 1.75
N PRO A 33 10.24 1.66 1.20
CA PRO A 33 10.73 2.97 1.67
C PRO A 33 10.45 3.14 3.16
N GLU A 34 11.22 3.94 3.87
CA GLU A 34 10.98 4.16 5.30
C GLU A 34 9.57 4.72 5.58
N GLU A 35 8.95 4.35 6.70
CA GLU A 35 7.54 4.72 6.97
C GLU A 35 7.36 6.24 7.03
N GLN A 36 8.38 6.99 7.45
CA GLN A 36 8.36 8.46 7.46
C GLN A 36 8.20 9.12 6.08
N LEU A 37 8.47 8.38 4.99
CA LEU A 37 8.26 8.86 3.63
C LEU A 37 6.79 8.80 3.22
N PHE A 38 5.98 7.97 3.88
CA PHE A 38 4.54 7.83 3.65
C PHE A 38 3.73 8.94 4.33
N LYS A 39 4.06 10.20 4.00
CA LYS A 39 3.40 11.40 4.54
C LYS A 39 2.72 12.19 3.43
N PHE A 40 1.67 12.91 3.78
CA PHE A 40 0.98 13.77 2.83
C PHE A 40 1.83 15.03 2.58
N THR A 41 2.42 15.15 1.39
CA THR A 41 3.22 16.31 0.97
C THR A 41 2.49 17.24 0.00
N GLY A 42 1.17 17.09 -0.12
CA GLY A 42 0.33 17.80 -1.08
C GLY A 42 -0.18 16.90 -2.21
N PRO A 43 -0.76 17.47 -3.28
CA PRO A 43 -1.34 16.69 -4.38
C PRO A 43 -0.38 15.71 -5.05
N ASP A 44 0.91 16.05 -5.12
CA ASP A 44 1.96 15.25 -5.75
C ASP A 44 2.63 14.24 -4.81
N TRP A 45 2.01 13.94 -3.65
CA TRP A 45 2.58 13.06 -2.63
C TRP A 45 3.08 11.71 -3.18
N LEU A 46 2.35 11.14 -4.15
CA LEU A 46 2.72 9.86 -4.75
C LEU A 46 4.01 9.99 -5.56
N LEU A 47 4.16 11.06 -6.35
CA LEU A 47 5.34 11.29 -7.17
C LEU A 47 6.56 11.54 -6.28
N LEU A 48 6.41 12.39 -5.26
CA LEU A 48 7.47 12.72 -4.31
C LEU A 48 7.90 11.53 -3.44
N LEU A 49 6.96 10.62 -3.10
CA LEU A 49 7.29 9.36 -2.44
C LEU A 49 8.12 8.46 -3.37
N LEU A 50 7.66 8.27 -4.61
CA LEU A 50 8.29 7.35 -5.57
C LEU A 50 9.66 7.84 -6.05
N ASP A 51 9.88 9.15 -6.07
CA ASP A 51 11.18 9.76 -6.41
C ASP A 51 12.28 9.38 -5.40
N GLN A 52 11.91 9.25 -4.12
CA GLN A 52 12.81 8.85 -3.03
C GLN A 52 13.06 7.34 -2.93
N CYS A 53 12.43 6.54 -3.81
CA CYS A 53 12.57 5.08 -3.81
C CYS A 53 13.68 4.62 -4.76
N SER A 54 14.37 3.53 -4.41
CA SER A 54 15.11 2.75 -5.40
C SER A 54 14.17 2.21 -6.51
N PRO A 55 14.66 1.85 -7.71
CA PRO A 55 13.81 1.31 -8.78
C PRO A 55 12.94 0.12 -8.33
N GLU A 56 13.51 -0.78 -7.53
CA GLU A 56 12.80 -1.93 -6.97
C GLU A 56 11.74 -1.48 -5.94
N GLN A 57 12.14 -0.66 -4.96
CA GLN A 57 11.22 -0.13 -3.95
C GLN A 57 10.05 0.62 -4.59
N ARG A 58 10.29 1.34 -5.68
CA ARG A 58 9.30 2.11 -6.42
C ARG A 58 8.20 1.19 -6.95
N ASP A 59 8.56 0.07 -7.56
CA ASP A 59 7.60 -0.89 -8.10
C ASP A 59 6.85 -1.64 -7.00
N LEU A 60 7.55 -2.08 -5.96
CA LEU A 60 6.93 -2.75 -4.81
C LEU A 60 5.99 -1.81 -4.06
N THR A 61 6.35 -0.54 -3.91
CA THR A 61 5.49 0.49 -3.29
C THR A 61 4.21 0.68 -4.09
N LYS A 62 4.28 0.79 -5.43
CA LYS A 62 3.08 0.86 -6.28
C LYS A 62 2.17 -0.35 -6.08
N LEU A 63 2.72 -1.57 -6.01
CA LEU A 63 1.93 -2.78 -5.79
C LEU A 63 1.22 -2.78 -4.43
N VAL A 64 1.91 -2.34 -3.37
CA VAL A 64 1.29 -2.27 -2.03
C VAL A 64 0.20 -1.19 -1.97
N LEU A 65 0.44 -0.01 -2.55
CA LEU A 65 -0.57 1.06 -2.62
C LEU A 65 -1.80 0.63 -3.43
N TRP A 66 -1.59 -0.03 -4.57
CA TRP A 66 -2.67 -0.58 -5.39
C TRP A 66 -3.47 -1.65 -4.64
N ARG A 67 -2.80 -2.52 -3.88
CA ARG A 67 -3.49 -3.54 -3.09
C ARG A 67 -4.25 -2.91 -1.92
N ALA A 68 -3.68 -1.92 -1.23
CA ALA A 68 -4.39 -1.16 -0.20
C ALA A 68 -5.67 -0.52 -0.76
N TRP A 69 -5.59 0.12 -1.93
CA TRP A 69 -6.76 0.64 -2.65
C TRP A 69 -7.78 -0.45 -2.98
N THR A 70 -7.33 -1.61 -3.43
CA THR A 70 -8.22 -2.74 -3.75
C THR A 70 -9.00 -3.19 -2.52
N ILE A 71 -8.32 -3.35 -1.38
CA ILE A 71 -8.99 -3.76 -0.15
C ILE A 71 -9.98 -2.68 0.33
N HIS A 72 -9.58 -1.41 0.22
CA HIS A 72 -10.42 -0.27 0.54
C HIS A 72 -11.72 -0.24 -0.30
N ASN A 73 -11.60 -0.46 -1.61
CA ASN A 73 -12.75 -0.56 -2.51
C ASN A 73 -13.63 -1.77 -2.21
N ASN A 74 -13.01 -2.91 -1.92
CA ASN A 74 -13.70 -4.13 -1.52
C ASN A 74 -14.57 -3.91 -0.27
N ILE A 75 -14.06 -3.20 0.73
CA ILE A 75 -14.84 -2.80 1.92
C ILE A 75 -15.99 -1.87 1.52
N THR A 76 -15.69 -0.83 0.75
CA THR A 76 -16.66 0.22 0.37
C THR A 76 -17.82 -0.35 -0.43
N HIS A 77 -17.56 -1.30 -1.31
CA HIS A 77 -18.54 -1.92 -2.19
C HIS A 77 -19.00 -3.30 -1.74
N GLN A 78 -18.61 -3.74 -0.54
CA GLN A 78 -18.94 -5.05 0.02
C GLN A 78 -18.64 -6.21 -0.95
N SER A 79 -17.46 -6.17 -1.56
CA SER A 79 -17.05 -7.10 -2.62
C SER A 79 -15.66 -7.68 -2.35
N GLY A 80 -15.37 -8.86 -2.89
CA GLY A 80 -14.04 -9.48 -2.82
C GLY A 80 -13.53 -9.80 -1.40
N SER A 81 -12.26 -10.17 -1.29
CA SER A 81 -11.61 -10.41 0.02
C SER A 81 -11.09 -9.10 0.62
N THR A 82 -11.30 -8.94 1.92
CA THR A 82 -10.79 -7.84 2.74
C THR A 82 -9.74 -8.27 3.76
N GLN A 83 -9.36 -9.56 3.73
CA GLN A 83 -8.44 -10.17 4.67
C GLN A 83 -7.01 -9.67 4.40
N LEU A 84 -6.29 -9.39 5.49
CA LEU A 84 -4.90 -8.95 5.44
C LEU A 84 -4.00 -10.06 4.88
N ASP A 85 -4.15 -11.29 5.40
CA ASP A 85 -3.33 -12.44 5.03
C ASP A 85 -3.47 -12.81 3.55
N ASP A 86 -4.70 -12.80 3.02
CA ASP A 86 -4.95 -12.99 1.58
C ASP A 86 -4.20 -11.96 0.74
N SER A 87 -4.14 -10.72 1.21
CA SER A 87 -3.49 -9.61 0.52
C SER A 87 -1.96 -9.71 0.59
N VAL A 88 -1.41 -10.12 1.73
CA VAL A 88 0.01 -10.40 1.91
C VAL A 88 0.43 -11.56 1.01
N HIS A 89 -0.30 -12.68 1.03
CA HIS A 89 -0.04 -13.83 0.17
C HIS A 89 -0.13 -13.49 -1.33
N PHE A 90 -1.15 -12.72 -1.73
CA PHE A 90 -1.33 -12.25 -3.10
C PHE A 90 -0.15 -11.42 -3.59
N LEU A 91 0.36 -10.53 -2.73
CA LEU A 91 1.49 -9.67 -3.03
C LEU A 91 2.78 -10.48 -3.07
N TRP A 92 3.09 -11.20 -1.99
CA TRP A 92 4.29 -12.03 -1.86
C TRP A 92 4.53 -12.92 -3.10
N ARG A 93 3.49 -13.61 -3.59
CA ARG A 93 3.57 -14.44 -4.80
C ARG A 93 4.03 -13.67 -6.04
N ARG A 94 3.65 -12.39 -6.19
CA ARG A 94 4.01 -11.55 -7.36
C ARG A 94 5.40 -10.92 -7.25
N GLY A 95 5.90 -10.70 -6.04
CA GLY A 95 7.24 -10.14 -5.82
C GLY A 95 8.34 -11.17 -6.09
N CYS A 96 8.13 -12.43 -5.71
CA CYS A 96 9.11 -13.50 -5.95
C CYS A 96 9.35 -13.81 -7.44
N SER A 97 8.40 -13.50 -8.34
CA SER A 97 8.57 -13.75 -9.78
C SER A 97 9.50 -12.77 -10.50
N ARG A 98 9.96 -11.69 -9.84
CA ARG A 98 10.90 -10.71 -10.42
C ARG A 98 12.36 -10.91 -9.99
N MET A 99 12.65 -12.00 -9.31
CA MET A 99 13.98 -12.31 -8.77
C MET A 99 14.59 -13.56 -9.43
N TRP A 100 14.32 -13.77 -10.72
CA TRP A 100 15.00 -14.70 -11.64
C TRP A 100 14.90 -14.14 -13.06
#